data_AF-A0A1X0P5I5-F1
#
_entry.id   AF-A0A1X0P5I5-F1
#
_cell.length_a   1.000
_cell.length_b   1.000
_cell.length_c   1.000
_cell.angle_alpha   90.00
_cell.angle_beta   90.00
_cell.angle_gamma   90.00
#
_symmetry.space_group_name_H-M   'P 1'
#
loop_
_entity.id
_entity.type
_entity.pdbx_description
1 polymer ?
#
loop_
_entity_poly.entity_id
_entity_poly.type
_entity_poly.pdbx_seq_one_letter_code
_entity_poly.pdbx_strand_id
1 'polypeptide(L)'
;MEMEKDVIQLPGEPNSAHVSRIVVVMRHGERRDGAPDAPPEVDPPLTNNGIAQIAKAAEVLRNVLGVKRARKMLLLVSPFLRTIQTAQELQRCGIGIASPLIIDNTICEVYGPTRIKSGRPPIFSERVMKGASGELPLWGESIEMASRRFVNSLHNNSFLYPDRHLLFVTHGDAIGAILSAFYPMRTVYEVEYLSFIALRKCNSNASAVDTDFYELVGSNGVYWLLDGPENSIKESSVLEVDSVSGSGDSKSSNIDGTPQENGVSLSGYSRSDFGHNTVSEDNLTPVTTQSMEIDNDIDCMDIFFFLLAMISQFLVFFTWSNKVDATIYVTIVIVVELFDCVRKVLVSQFPHLPLLSISLDPFFRVSEYRRVLLENTSQYPYLVDILPKLGAIALKVFFIFFFSVMFALVNTLQVQRFSMLHSYITFFTTVPNALIYLSYWIFNVLRALREDVHS
;
A
#
# COMPACT_ATOMS: atom_id res chain seq x y z
N MET A 1 11.75 54.35 -8.42
CA MET A 1 12.13 53.68 -7.16
C MET A 1 11.67 52.25 -7.31
N GLU A 2 12.54 51.44 -7.90
CA GLU A 2 12.33 50.00 -8.13
C GLU A 2 12.34 49.27 -6.79
N MET A 3 11.36 48.41 -6.56
CA MET A 3 11.41 47.42 -5.48
C MET A 3 11.96 46.13 -6.04
N GLU A 4 13.12 45.77 -5.50
CA GLU A 4 13.96 44.62 -5.75
C GLU A 4 13.17 43.32 -5.54
N LYS A 5 13.19 42.45 -6.56
CA LYS A 5 12.71 41.08 -6.47
C LYS A 5 13.89 40.23 -6.04
N ASP A 6 13.86 39.69 -4.83
CA ASP A 6 14.82 38.70 -4.38
C ASP A 6 14.65 37.40 -5.16
N VAL A 7 15.41 37.30 -6.25
CA VAL A 7 15.66 36.06 -6.98
C VAL A 7 16.72 35.30 -6.20
N ILE A 8 16.30 34.29 -5.43
CA ILE A 8 17.23 33.33 -4.83
C ILE A 8 17.87 32.55 -5.98
N GLN A 9 19.12 32.91 -6.32
CA GLN A 9 19.97 32.14 -7.22
C GLN A 9 20.35 30.82 -6.54
N LEU A 10 20.13 29.70 -7.24
CA LEU A 10 20.57 28.38 -6.81
C LEU A 10 22.11 28.34 -6.76
N PRO A 11 22.73 27.78 -5.70
CA PRO A 11 24.18 27.63 -5.61
C PRO A 11 24.69 26.67 -6.71
N GLY A 12 25.88 27.01 -7.23
CA GLY A 12 26.52 26.36 -8.36
C GLY A 12 26.73 24.86 -8.20
N GLU A 13 26.71 24.16 -9.34
CA GLU A 13 26.79 22.70 -9.45
C GLU A 13 27.98 22.09 -8.69
N PRO A 14 27.74 21.14 -7.77
CA PRO A 14 28.78 20.25 -7.31
C PRO A 14 29.04 19.14 -8.34
N ASN A 15 30.32 18.96 -8.67
CA ASN A 15 30.87 17.92 -9.53
C ASN A 15 30.59 16.50 -8.98
N SER A 16 29.45 15.91 -9.35
CA SER A 16 29.30 14.51 -9.77
C SER A 16 27.95 14.39 -10.49
N ALA A 17 27.96 13.98 -11.76
CA ALA A 17 26.76 14.02 -12.62
C ALA A 17 25.76 12.90 -12.29
N HIS A 18 25.19 12.91 -11.09
CA HIS A 18 23.97 12.18 -10.80
C HIS A 18 22.79 12.97 -11.36
N VAL A 19 22.22 12.48 -12.46
CA VAL A 19 21.04 13.09 -13.10
C VAL A 19 19.88 13.11 -12.11
N SER A 20 19.55 14.28 -11.58
CA SER A 20 18.39 14.48 -10.72
C SER A 20 17.10 14.21 -11.50
N ARG A 21 16.28 13.29 -10.96
CA ARG A 21 15.04 12.82 -11.59
C ARG A 21 13.85 13.52 -10.99
N ILE A 22 12.84 13.76 -11.81
CA ILE A 22 11.61 14.41 -11.38
C ILE A 22 10.47 13.43 -11.60
N VAL A 23 9.67 13.25 -10.55
CA VAL A 23 8.45 12.45 -10.53
C VAL A 23 7.31 13.40 -10.22
N VAL A 24 6.30 13.42 -11.08
CA VAL A 24 5.07 14.20 -10.87
C VAL A 24 3.92 13.24 -10.63
N VAL A 25 3.10 13.53 -9.63
CA VAL A 25 1.86 12.79 -9.36
C VAL A 25 0.71 13.75 -9.50
N MET A 26 -0.22 13.46 -10.42
CA MET A 26 -1.27 14.37 -10.84
C MET A 26 -2.65 13.69 -10.78
N ARG A 27 -3.63 14.41 -10.24
CA ARG A 27 -5.03 13.99 -10.26
C ARG A 27 -5.63 14.25 -11.65
N HIS A 28 -6.49 13.35 -12.12
CA HIS A 28 -7.26 13.55 -13.34
C HIS A 28 -8.13 14.83 -13.31
N GLY A 29 -8.62 15.24 -14.49
CA GLY A 29 -9.53 16.38 -14.63
C GLY A 29 -10.93 16.13 -14.06
N GLU A 30 -11.76 17.18 -14.05
CA GLU A 30 -13.12 17.12 -13.54
C GLU A 30 -13.95 16.02 -14.23
N ARG A 31 -14.60 15.16 -13.43
CA ARG A 31 -15.44 14.04 -13.88
C ARG A 31 -16.86 14.49 -14.15
N ARG A 32 -17.52 13.86 -15.13
CA ARG A 32 -18.93 14.10 -15.42
C ARG A 32 -19.87 13.82 -14.24
N ASP A 33 -19.57 12.81 -13.44
CA ASP A 33 -20.34 12.46 -12.25
C ASP A 33 -19.85 13.16 -10.97
N GLY A 34 -18.99 14.19 -11.10
CA GLY A 34 -18.37 14.88 -9.98
C GLY A 34 -19.33 15.78 -9.21
N ALA A 35 -20.41 16.24 -9.85
CA ALA A 35 -21.42 17.08 -9.21
C ALA A 35 -22.26 16.27 -8.18
N PRO A 36 -22.69 16.88 -7.06
CA PRO A 36 -23.45 16.17 -6.02
C PRO A 36 -24.76 15.53 -6.50
N ASP A 37 -25.38 16.13 -7.52
CA ASP A 37 -26.64 15.73 -8.13
C ASP A 37 -26.47 14.88 -9.41
N ALA A 38 -25.24 14.66 -9.86
CA ALA A 38 -24.99 13.87 -11.06
C ALA A 38 -25.24 12.37 -10.81
N PRO A 39 -25.85 11.65 -11.77
CA PRO A 39 -25.98 10.20 -11.70
C PRO A 39 -24.63 9.51 -11.50
N PRO A 40 -24.54 8.49 -10.62
CA PRO A 40 -23.30 7.78 -10.40
C PRO A 40 -22.88 6.99 -11.64
N GLU A 41 -21.60 7.08 -11.98
CA GLU A 41 -21.01 6.30 -13.06
C GLU A 41 -19.82 5.50 -12.55
N VAL A 42 -19.64 4.30 -13.08
CA VAL A 42 -18.55 3.40 -12.67
C VAL A 42 -17.19 3.91 -13.17
N ASP A 43 -17.14 4.34 -14.43
CA ASP A 43 -15.95 4.95 -15.05
C ASP A 43 -16.33 6.21 -15.87
N PRO A 44 -16.66 7.31 -15.18
CA PRO A 44 -17.11 8.56 -15.80
C PRO A 44 -16.00 9.18 -16.65
N PRO A 45 -16.33 9.73 -17.83
CA PRO A 45 -15.41 10.57 -18.59
C PRO A 45 -15.23 11.94 -17.92
N LEU A 46 -14.30 12.72 -18.46
CA LEU A 46 -14.13 14.13 -18.11
C LEU A 46 -15.31 14.99 -18.58
N THR A 47 -15.56 16.10 -17.87
CA THR A 47 -16.43 17.19 -18.36
C THR A 47 -15.72 17.98 -19.47
N ASN A 48 -16.48 18.75 -20.26
CA ASN A 48 -15.90 19.69 -21.22
C ASN A 48 -15.01 20.74 -20.53
N ASN A 49 -15.41 21.18 -19.33
CA ASN A 49 -14.64 22.11 -18.52
C ASN A 49 -13.34 21.46 -18.01
N GLY A 50 -13.41 20.23 -17.52
CA GLY A 50 -12.26 19.44 -17.10
C GLY A 50 -11.24 19.25 -18.23
N ILE A 51 -11.70 19.04 -19.47
CA ILE A 51 -10.83 19.01 -20.66
C ILE A 51 -10.20 20.37 -20.91
N ALA A 52 -11.00 21.45 -20.92
CA ALA A 52 -10.51 22.81 -21.19
C ALA A 52 -9.44 23.28 -20.18
N GLN A 53 -9.56 22.89 -18.91
CA GLN A 53 -8.62 23.25 -17.85
C GLN A 53 -7.26 22.56 -17.97
N ILE A 54 -7.14 21.44 -18.71
CA ILE A 54 -5.87 20.72 -18.88
C ILE A 54 -4.80 21.56 -19.55
N ALA A 55 -5.19 22.42 -20.51
CA ALA A 55 -4.25 23.34 -21.16
C ALA A 55 -3.56 24.27 -20.15
N LYS A 56 -4.30 24.74 -19.14
CA LYS A 56 -3.76 25.56 -18.06
C LYS A 56 -2.86 24.76 -17.13
N ALA A 57 -3.27 23.55 -16.73
CA ALA A 57 -2.44 22.66 -15.91
C ALA A 57 -1.11 22.32 -16.62
N ALA A 58 -1.13 22.07 -17.93
CA ALA A 58 0.06 21.83 -18.74
C ALA A 58 1.01 23.05 -18.78
N GLU A 59 0.48 24.27 -18.77
CA GLU A 59 1.28 25.49 -18.67
C GLU A 59 1.99 25.57 -17.31
N VAL A 60 1.27 25.32 -16.21
CA VAL A 60 1.84 25.30 -14.86
C VAL A 60 2.93 24.22 -14.76
N LEU A 61 2.68 23.02 -15.27
CA LEU A 61 3.68 21.94 -15.32
C LEU A 61 4.94 22.34 -16.10
N ARG A 62 4.80 23.03 -17.24
CA ARG A 62 5.97 23.53 -17.99
C ARG A 62 6.78 24.55 -17.19
N ASN A 63 6.12 25.41 -16.42
CA ASN A 63 6.78 26.41 -15.59
C ASN A 63 7.56 25.75 -14.45
N VAL A 64 7.02 24.70 -13.82
CA VAL A 64 7.69 23.94 -12.77
C VAL A 64 8.85 23.08 -13.31
N LEU A 65 8.63 22.40 -14.44
CA LEU A 65 9.56 21.38 -14.94
C LEU A 65 10.59 21.90 -15.94
N GLY A 66 10.29 23.00 -16.62
CA GLY A 66 10.95 23.44 -17.84
C GLY A 66 10.44 22.71 -19.09
N VAL A 67 10.34 23.44 -20.21
CA VAL A 67 9.75 22.97 -21.48
C VAL A 67 10.40 21.67 -21.99
N LYS A 68 11.73 21.58 -21.95
CA LYS A 68 12.48 20.40 -22.45
C LYS A 68 12.14 19.14 -21.66
N ARG A 69 12.06 19.24 -20.33
CA ARG A 69 11.75 18.12 -19.44
C ARG A 69 10.29 17.72 -19.57
N ALA A 70 9.38 18.70 -19.54
CA ALA A 70 7.96 18.48 -19.68
C ALA A 70 7.61 17.65 -20.94
N ARG A 71 8.25 17.94 -22.08
CA ARG A 71 8.06 17.18 -23.33
C ARG A 71 8.54 15.73 -23.28
N LYS A 72 9.50 15.40 -22.41
CA LYS A 72 10.15 14.09 -22.30
C LYS A 72 9.63 13.23 -21.14
N MET A 73 8.68 13.73 -20.35
CA MET A 73 8.01 12.95 -19.30
C MET A 73 7.48 11.63 -19.86
N LEU A 74 7.69 10.53 -19.15
CA LEU A 74 7.02 9.25 -19.39
C LEU A 74 5.70 9.27 -18.62
N LEU A 75 4.58 9.07 -19.31
CA LEU A 75 3.25 9.11 -18.69
C LEU A 75 2.85 7.70 -18.27
N LEU A 76 2.67 7.54 -16.97
CA LEU A 76 2.11 6.34 -16.34
C LEU A 76 0.68 6.68 -15.94
N VAL A 77 -0.28 5.93 -16.45
CA VAL A 77 -1.68 6.36 -16.44
C VAL A 77 -2.56 5.25 -15.88
N SER A 78 -3.39 5.62 -14.91
CA SER A 78 -4.39 4.70 -14.36
C SER A 78 -5.37 4.22 -15.46
N PRO A 79 -5.90 3.00 -15.37
CA PRO A 79 -6.78 2.42 -16.40
C PRO A 79 -8.15 3.09 -16.55
N PHE A 80 -8.54 4.01 -15.65
CA PHE A 80 -9.83 4.69 -15.72
C PHE A 80 -9.90 5.68 -16.90
N LEU A 81 -11.07 5.80 -17.53
CA LEU A 81 -11.28 6.64 -18.70
C LEU A 81 -10.87 8.10 -18.46
N ARG A 82 -11.24 8.66 -17.30
CA ARG A 82 -10.87 10.02 -16.89
C ARG A 82 -9.36 10.28 -16.84
N THR A 83 -8.56 9.30 -16.38
CA THR A 83 -7.09 9.43 -16.31
C THR A 83 -6.48 9.29 -17.70
N ILE A 84 -7.01 8.39 -18.54
CA ILE A 84 -6.62 8.25 -19.94
C ILE A 84 -6.89 9.52 -20.73
N GLN A 85 -8.09 10.09 -20.64
CA GLN A 85 -8.46 11.34 -21.31
C GLN A 85 -7.58 12.50 -20.83
N THR A 86 -7.30 12.59 -19.53
CA THR A 86 -6.41 13.61 -18.97
C THR A 86 -5.01 13.51 -19.58
N ALA A 87 -4.44 12.30 -19.60
CA ALA A 87 -3.11 12.03 -20.13
C ALA A 87 -3.00 12.32 -21.64
N GLN A 88 -4.00 11.93 -22.43
CA GLN A 88 -4.04 12.21 -23.86
C GLN A 88 -4.08 13.71 -24.14
N GLU A 89 -4.88 14.47 -23.39
CA GLU A 89 -4.97 15.92 -23.55
C GLU A 89 -3.70 16.64 -23.09
N LEU A 90 -3.05 16.15 -22.03
CA LEU A 90 -1.71 16.60 -21.62
C LEU A 90 -0.69 16.41 -22.76
N GLN A 91 -0.73 15.27 -23.46
CA GLN A 91 0.12 15.04 -24.64
C GLN A 91 -0.19 16.01 -25.78
N ARG A 92 -1.47 16.28 -26.08
CA ARG A 92 -1.85 17.32 -27.06
C ARG A 92 -1.31 18.70 -26.68
N CYS A 93 -1.27 18.99 -25.37
CA CYS A 93 -0.67 20.21 -24.82
C CYS A 93 0.87 20.17 -24.74
N GLY A 94 1.53 19.13 -25.26
CA GLY A 94 2.99 19.02 -25.36
C GLY A 94 3.70 18.42 -24.13
N ILE A 95 2.97 17.89 -23.16
CA ILE A 95 3.53 17.17 -22.01
C ILE A 95 3.75 15.70 -22.38
N GLY A 96 4.96 15.18 -22.23
CA GLY A 96 5.30 13.80 -22.55
C GLY A 96 5.05 13.38 -24.00
N ILE A 97 4.97 14.35 -24.92
CA ILE A 97 4.76 14.11 -26.36
C ILE A 97 5.90 13.31 -27.01
N ALA A 98 7.08 13.27 -26.38
CA ALA A 98 8.23 12.49 -26.84
C ALA A 98 8.30 11.08 -26.21
N SER A 99 7.30 10.68 -25.42
CA SER A 99 7.24 9.39 -24.74
C SER A 99 5.94 8.67 -25.06
N PRO A 100 5.93 7.32 -25.06
CA PRO A 100 4.68 6.58 -25.04
C PRO A 100 3.91 6.83 -23.74
N LEU A 101 2.60 6.60 -23.80
CA LEU A 101 1.73 6.51 -22.64
C LEU A 101 1.63 5.03 -22.24
N ILE A 102 1.85 4.73 -20.96
CA ILE A 102 1.76 3.38 -20.40
C ILE A 102 0.59 3.34 -19.44
N ILE A 103 -0.31 2.38 -19.63
CA ILE A 103 -1.37 2.10 -18.65
C ILE A 103 -0.75 1.28 -17.53
N ASP A 104 -0.97 1.69 -16.28
CA ASP A 104 -0.49 1.00 -15.08
C ASP A 104 -1.68 0.78 -14.13
N ASN A 105 -2.04 -0.49 -13.93
CA ASN A 105 -3.15 -0.90 -13.08
C ASN A 105 -2.87 -0.62 -11.60
N THR A 106 -1.60 -0.59 -11.20
CA THR A 106 -1.18 -0.43 -9.80
C THR A 106 -1.39 0.99 -9.29
N ILE A 107 -1.66 1.96 -10.18
CA ILE A 107 -1.95 3.35 -9.81
C ILE A 107 -3.43 3.72 -10.00
N CYS A 108 -4.30 2.71 -10.08
CA CYS A 108 -5.74 2.89 -10.15
C CYS A 108 -6.34 3.45 -8.85
N GLU A 109 -7.55 4.01 -8.94
CA GLU A 109 -8.30 4.55 -7.79
C GLU A 109 -8.35 3.54 -6.64
N VAL A 110 -8.67 3.98 -5.42
CA VAL A 110 -9.06 3.03 -4.36
C VAL A 110 -10.18 2.12 -4.91
N TYR A 111 -9.82 0.86 -5.14
CA TYR A 111 -10.54 -0.05 -6.00
C TYR A 111 -11.64 -0.75 -5.21
N GLY A 112 -12.72 -0.03 -5.00
CA GLY A 112 -13.86 -0.53 -4.28
C GLY A 112 -14.98 0.49 -4.15
N PRO A 113 -16.08 0.10 -3.50
CA PRO A 113 -17.29 0.92 -3.38
C PRO A 113 -17.06 2.22 -2.59
N THR A 114 -15.96 2.34 -1.86
CA THR A 114 -15.58 3.56 -1.11
C THR A 114 -15.31 4.75 -2.03
N ARG A 115 -14.73 4.54 -3.22
CA ARG A 115 -14.38 5.61 -4.18
C ARG A 115 -14.99 5.42 -5.56
N ILE A 116 -15.41 4.19 -5.90
CA ILE A 116 -16.08 3.89 -7.16
C ILE A 116 -17.58 3.77 -6.85
N LYS A 117 -18.40 4.59 -7.51
CA LYS A 117 -19.85 4.67 -7.27
C LYS A 117 -20.59 3.47 -7.88
N SER A 118 -20.19 2.25 -7.50
CA SER A 118 -20.69 0.97 -8.03
C SER A 118 -20.57 -0.12 -6.98
N GLY A 119 -21.52 -1.07 -6.98
CA GLY A 119 -21.42 -2.30 -6.18
C GLY A 119 -20.55 -3.39 -6.82
N ARG A 120 -20.06 -3.17 -8.06
CA ARG A 120 -19.27 -4.12 -8.84
C ARG A 120 -18.03 -3.46 -9.43
N PRO A 121 -16.95 -4.24 -9.69
CA PRO A 121 -15.75 -3.72 -10.31
C PRO A 121 -16.01 -3.10 -11.70
N PRO A 122 -15.29 -2.02 -12.05
CA PRO A 122 -15.31 -1.48 -13.41
C PRO A 122 -14.83 -2.52 -14.41
N ILE A 123 -15.53 -2.59 -15.54
CA ILE A 123 -15.11 -3.41 -16.68
C ILE A 123 -14.33 -2.51 -17.63
N PHE A 124 -13.03 -2.75 -17.76
CA PHE A 124 -12.18 -2.05 -18.71
C PHE A 124 -12.18 -2.76 -20.06
N SER A 125 -12.04 -1.99 -21.15
CA SER A 125 -11.95 -2.58 -22.49
C SER A 125 -10.73 -3.50 -22.63
N GLU A 126 -10.83 -4.55 -23.45
CA GLU A 126 -9.72 -5.48 -23.71
C GLU A 126 -8.45 -4.75 -24.17
N ARG A 127 -8.60 -3.68 -24.96
CA ARG A 127 -7.48 -2.85 -25.43
C ARG A 127 -6.71 -2.20 -24.27
N VAL A 128 -7.40 -1.74 -23.23
CA VAL A 128 -6.79 -1.16 -22.04
C VAL A 128 -6.09 -2.25 -21.24
N MET A 129 -6.77 -3.38 -21.03
CA MET A 129 -6.25 -4.49 -20.21
C MET A 129 -5.03 -5.18 -20.82
N LYS A 130 -5.03 -5.44 -22.13
CA LYS A 130 -3.94 -6.17 -22.81
C LYS A 130 -2.62 -5.41 -22.81
N GLY A 131 -2.66 -4.09 -22.71
CA GLY A 131 -1.48 -3.22 -22.68
C GLY A 131 -1.15 -2.64 -21.31
N ALA A 132 -1.89 -3.03 -20.27
CA ALA A 132 -1.67 -2.50 -18.93
C ALA A 132 -0.52 -3.24 -18.23
N SER A 133 0.31 -2.46 -17.52
CA SER A 133 1.35 -2.97 -16.65
C SER A 133 0.78 -3.21 -15.25
N GLY A 134 1.26 -4.28 -14.60
CA GLY A 134 0.80 -4.69 -13.28
C GLY A 134 -0.66 -5.16 -13.24
N GLU A 135 -1.07 -5.62 -12.06
CA GLU A 135 -2.40 -6.17 -11.83
C GLU A 135 -3.32 -5.13 -11.18
N LEU A 136 -4.63 -5.28 -11.41
CA LEU A 136 -5.62 -4.53 -10.65
C LEU A 136 -5.62 -5.04 -9.21
N PRO A 137 -5.73 -4.16 -8.22
CA PRO A 137 -5.93 -4.57 -6.83
C PRO A 137 -7.25 -5.32 -6.66
N LEU A 138 -7.40 -6.00 -5.52
CA LEU A 138 -8.63 -6.69 -5.16
C LEU A 138 -9.79 -5.70 -4.97
N TRP A 139 -10.97 -6.07 -5.47
CA TRP A 139 -12.18 -5.26 -5.31
C TRP A 139 -12.57 -5.15 -3.83
N GLY A 140 -12.77 -3.92 -3.36
CA GLY A 140 -13.05 -3.63 -1.96
C GLY A 140 -11.79 -3.38 -1.12
N GLU A 141 -10.66 -3.00 -1.75
CA GLU A 141 -9.47 -2.64 -0.99
C GLU A 141 -9.73 -1.47 -0.01
N SER A 142 -9.02 -1.45 1.10
CA SER A 142 -9.07 -0.34 2.05
C SER A 142 -8.24 0.85 1.56
N ILE A 143 -8.55 2.04 2.07
CA ILE A 143 -7.78 3.26 1.81
C ILE A 143 -6.31 3.08 2.23
N GLU A 144 -6.06 2.34 3.31
CA GLU A 144 -4.70 2.05 3.81
C GLU A 144 -3.93 1.13 2.84
N MET A 145 -4.58 0.09 2.30
CA MET A 145 -3.96 -0.80 1.30
C MET A 145 -3.67 -0.05 0.00
N ALA A 146 -4.63 0.76 -0.47
CA ALA A 146 -4.42 1.62 -1.64
C ALA A 146 -3.27 2.62 -1.41
N SER A 147 -3.18 3.21 -0.20
CA SER A 147 -2.11 4.16 0.15
C SER A 147 -0.73 3.52 0.05
N ARG A 148 -0.55 2.31 0.59
CA ARG A 148 0.70 1.55 0.46
C ARG A 148 1.00 1.23 -1.00
N ARG A 149 -0.01 0.77 -1.74
CA ARG A 149 0.10 0.46 -3.17
C ARG A 149 0.58 1.68 -3.95
N PHE A 150 0.03 2.87 -3.74
CA PHE A 150 0.46 4.09 -4.43
C PHE A 150 1.93 4.44 -4.19
N VAL A 151 2.39 4.34 -2.94
CA VAL A 151 3.79 4.59 -2.58
C VAL A 151 4.71 3.54 -3.22
N ASN A 152 4.34 2.26 -3.13
CA ASN A 152 5.09 1.17 -3.75
C ASN A 152 5.16 1.31 -5.28
N SER A 153 4.04 1.64 -5.93
CA SER A 153 3.99 1.89 -7.36
C SER A 153 4.89 3.05 -7.77
N LEU A 154 4.99 4.12 -6.98
CA LEU A 154 5.91 5.21 -7.25
C LEU A 154 7.37 4.74 -7.18
N HIS A 155 7.76 4.01 -6.13
CA HIS A 155 9.11 3.46 -6.01
C HIS A 155 9.43 2.48 -7.14
N ASN A 156 8.55 1.51 -7.39
CA ASN A 156 8.73 0.48 -8.41
C ASN A 156 8.87 1.09 -9.81
N ASN A 157 8.01 2.03 -10.19
CA ASN A 157 8.13 2.69 -11.49
C ASN A 157 9.37 3.59 -11.57
N SER A 158 9.74 4.26 -10.48
CA SER A 158 10.99 5.04 -10.42
C SER A 158 12.24 4.17 -10.53
N PHE A 159 12.14 2.91 -10.12
CA PHE A 159 13.18 1.89 -10.29
C PHE A 159 13.18 1.30 -11.71
N LEU A 160 12.02 0.94 -12.25
CA LEU A 160 11.86 0.35 -13.60
C LEU A 160 12.26 1.30 -14.72
N TYR A 161 12.04 2.59 -14.52
CA TYR A 161 12.37 3.63 -15.47
C TYR A 161 13.42 4.57 -14.86
N PRO A 162 14.65 4.07 -14.63
CA PRO A 162 15.66 4.89 -14.01
C PRO A 162 15.84 6.11 -14.91
N ASP A 163 16.23 6.02 -16.17
CA ASP A 163 16.65 7.20 -16.97
C ASP A 163 15.51 8.13 -17.45
N ARG A 164 14.33 8.11 -16.80
CA ARG A 164 13.16 8.88 -17.20
C ARG A 164 12.68 9.82 -16.10
N HIS A 165 12.11 10.95 -16.54
CA HIS A 165 11.23 11.73 -15.69
C HIS A 165 9.82 11.14 -15.80
N LEU A 166 9.12 11.01 -14.68
CA LEU A 166 7.84 10.31 -14.62
C LEU A 166 6.70 11.29 -14.35
N LEU A 167 5.56 11.06 -14.99
CA LEU A 167 4.30 11.72 -14.71
C LEU A 167 3.22 10.66 -14.52
N PHE A 168 2.76 10.52 -13.28
CA PHE A 168 1.65 9.67 -12.91
C PHE A 168 0.35 10.45 -13.06
N VAL A 169 -0.55 9.99 -13.92
CA VAL A 169 -1.91 10.52 -14.05
C VAL A 169 -2.87 9.55 -13.36
N THR A 170 -3.28 9.92 -12.16
CA THR A 170 -3.97 9.06 -11.18
C THR A 170 -5.09 9.86 -10.47
N HIS A 171 -5.36 9.56 -9.21
CA HIS A 171 -6.50 10.05 -8.43
C HIS A 171 -6.03 10.84 -7.21
N GLY A 172 -6.97 11.47 -6.49
CA GLY A 172 -6.64 12.36 -5.38
C GLY A 172 -6.00 11.64 -4.20
N ASP A 173 -6.48 10.44 -3.86
CA ASP A 173 -5.96 9.65 -2.73
C ASP A 173 -4.49 9.25 -2.93
N ALA A 174 -4.04 9.06 -4.18
CA ALA A 174 -2.64 8.77 -4.48
C ALA A 174 -1.70 9.92 -4.11
N ILE A 175 -2.10 11.17 -4.40
CA ILE A 175 -1.33 12.36 -4.03
C ILE A 175 -1.24 12.45 -2.50
N GLY A 176 -2.37 12.29 -1.80
CA GLY A 176 -2.42 12.32 -0.35
C GLY A 176 -1.53 11.25 0.30
N ALA A 177 -1.63 10.01 -0.17
CA ALA A 177 -0.83 8.89 0.32
C ALA A 177 0.67 9.12 0.12
N ILE A 178 1.09 9.55 -1.08
CA ILE A 178 2.49 9.77 -1.41
C ILE A 178 3.07 10.96 -0.64
N LEU A 179 2.32 12.06 -0.53
CA LEU A 179 2.80 13.21 0.23
C LEU A 179 2.93 12.88 1.72
N SER A 180 1.94 12.20 2.30
CA SER A 180 1.96 11.79 3.72
C SER A 180 3.08 10.80 4.01
N ALA A 181 3.44 9.93 3.06
CA ALA A 181 4.53 8.98 3.23
C ALA A 181 5.90 9.66 3.31
N PHE A 182 6.14 10.69 2.48
CA PHE A 182 7.43 11.41 2.46
C PHE A 182 7.48 12.61 3.40
N TYR A 183 6.32 13.15 3.77
CA TYR A 183 6.16 14.31 4.63
C TYR A 183 5.07 14.03 5.69
N PRO A 184 5.35 13.18 6.70
CA PRO A 184 4.35 12.72 7.66
C PRO A 184 3.77 13.85 8.54
N MET A 185 4.44 15.01 8.60
CA MET A 185 3.92 16.20 9.29
C MET A 185 2.96 17.03 8.42
N ARG A 186 2.70 16.63 7.17
CA ARG A 186 1.79 17.32 6.25
C ARG A 186 0.51 16.51 6.07
N THR A 187 -0.55 16.94 6.74
CA THR A 187 -1.87 16.31 6.61
C THR A 187 -2.62 16.95 5.45
N VAL A 188 -2.72 16.23 4.33
CA VAL A 188 -3.45 16.67 3.14
C VAL A 188 -4.95 16.66 3.44
N TYR A 189 -5.59 17.82 3.30
CA TYR A 189 -7.04 17.95 3.51
C TYR A 189 -7.81 18.18 2.20
N GLU A 190 -7.13 18.67 1.15
CA GLU A 190 -7.77 18.94 -0.14
C GLU A 190 -6.81 18.72 -1.32
N VAL A 191 -7.35 18.12 -2.38
CA VAL A 191 -6.64 17.82 -3.63
C VAL A 191 -7.61 18.13 -4.77
N GLU A 192 -7.44 19.25 -5.45
CA GLU A 192 -8.33 19.70 -6.54
C GLU A 192 -8.18 18.84 -7.81
N TYR A 193 -9.13 18.92 -8.75
CA TYR A 193 -8.93 18.32 -10.08
C TYR A 193 -7.73 18.96 -10.78
N LEU A 194 -6.96 18.16 -11.54
CA LEU A 194 -5.72 18.57 -12.20
C LEU A 194 -4.60 19.07 -11.25
N SER A 195 -4.79 18.93 -9.94
CA SER A 195 -3.72 19.19 -8.96
C SER A 195 -2.58 18.21 -9.13
N PHE A 196 -1.39 18.63 -8.70
CA PHE A 196 -0.21 17.78 -8.72
C PHE A 196 0.80 18.13 -7.64
N ILE A 197 1.67 17.17 -7.34
CA ILE A 197 2.94 17.36 -6.64
C ILE A 197 4.08 16.98 -7.57
N ALA A 198 5.19 17.72 -7.49
CA ALA A 198 6.43 17.44 -8.21
C ALA A 198 7.53 17.15 -7.19
N LEU A 199 8.09 15.94 -7.29
CA LEU A 199 9.11 15.41 -6.40
C LEU A 199 10.43 15.23 -7.17
N ARG A 200 11.55 15.59 -6.56
CA ARG A 200 12.89 15.27 -7.03
C ARG A 200 13.40 14.05 -6.29
N LYS A 201 13.75 12.99 -7.03
CA LYS A 201 14.42 11.83 -6.44
C LYS A 201 15.89 12.18 -6.17
N CYS A 202 16.29 12.07 -4.92
CA CYS A 202 17.65 12.28 -4.45
C CYS A 202 18.28 10.92 -4.14
N ASN A 203 19.45 10.64 -4.71
CA ASN A 203 20.23 9.47 -4.36
C ASN A 203 21.03 9.78 -3.09
N SER A 204 20.94 8.92 -2.09
CA SER A 204 21.79 8.98 -0.89
C SER A 204 23.23 8.71 -1.29
N ASN A 205 24.11 9.69 -1.05
CA ASN A 205 25.56 9.43 -1.12
C ASN A 205 25.92 8.47 0.01
N ALA A 206 26.38 7.28 -0.36
CA ALA A 206 26.97 6.23 0.46
C ALA A 206 27.30 6.61 1.92
N SER A 207 26.34 6.45 2.84
CA SER A 207 26.54 6.18 4.27
C SER A 207 25.19 5.95 4.96
N ALA A 208 25.00 4.71 5.43
CA ALA A 208 23.99 4.22 6.37
C ALA A 208 22.50 4.56 6.08
N VAL A 209 21.77 3.54 5.61
CA VAL A 209 20.33 3.47 5.30
C VAL A 209 19.97 3.95 3.89
N ASP A 210 19.85 2.97 3.00
CA ASP A 210 19.50 3.09 1.58
C ASP A 210 18.00 3.39 1.40
N THR A 211 17.56 4.58 1.79
CA THR A 211 16.20 5.06 1.53
C THR A 211 16.24 6.17 0.50
N ASP A 212 15.69 5.90 -0.69
CA ASP A 212 15.41 6.90 -1.72
C ASP A 212 14.68 8.10 -1.08
N PHE A 213 15.31 9.27 -1.09
CA PHE A 213 14.70 10.50 -0.56
C PHE A 213 14.01 11.26 -1.69
N TYR A 214 12.78 11.71 -1.46
CA TYR A 214 12.04 12.56 -2.41
C TYR A 214 11.89 13.97 -1.86
N GLU A 215 12.43 14.94 -2.58
CA GLU A 215 12.28 16.36 -2.27
C GLU A 215 11.09 16.96 -3.03
N LEU A 216 10.12 17.55 -2.33
CA LEU A 216 9.04 18.33 -2.93
C LEU A 216 9.61 19.62 -3.53
N VAL A 217 9.58 19.71 -4.86
CA VAL A 217 10.08 20.86 -5.62
C VAL A 217 8.96 21.74 -6.17
N GLY A 218 7.71 21.28 -6.11
CA GLY A 218 6.55 22.07 -6.52
C GLY A 218 5.23 21.37 -6.23
N SER A 219 4.17 22.14 -6.15
CA SER A 219 2.80 21.65 -6.04
C SER A 219 1.81 22.65 -6.64
N ASN A 220 0.63 22.20 -7.00
CA ASN A 220 -0.47 23.04 -7.49
C ASN A 220 -1.81 22.39 -7.13
N GLY A 221 -2.74 23.15 -6.52
CA GLY A 221 -4.08 22.66 -6.16
C GLY A 221 -4.09 21.55 -5.10
N VAL A 222 -3.02 21.43 -4.32
CA VAL A 222 -2.88 20.46 -3.20
C VAL A 222 -2.68 21.27 -1.93
N TYR A 223 -3.51 21.01 -0.92
CA TYR A 223 -3.51 21.77 0.32
C TYR A 223 -3.35 20.85 1.53
N TRP A 224 -2.51 21.25 2.48
CA TRP A 224 -2.20 20.48 3.67
C TRP A 224 -2.05 21.38 4.90
N LEU A 225 -2.30 20.78 6.07
CA LEU A 225 -1.97 21.35 7.37
C LEU A 225 -0.61 20.82 7.82
N LEU A 226 0.12 21.63 8.59
CA LEU A 226 1.39 21.23 9.18
C LEU A 226 1.18 20.89 10.66
N ASP A 227 1.32 19.61 11.00
CA ASP A 227 1.07 19.09 12.35
C ASP A 227 2.37 19.00 13.18
N GLY A 228 3.20 20.06 13.15
CA GLY A 228 4.46 20.12 13.90
C GLY A 228 5.45 21.18 13.37
N PRO A 229 6.63 21.35 14.01
CA PRO A 229 7.68 22.22 13.47
C PRO A 229 8.18 21.70 12.12
N GLU A 230 8.49 22.61 11.17
CA GLU A 230 8.81 22.33 9.75
C GLU A 230 10.06 21.45 9.50
N ASN A 231 10.70 20.94 10.55
CA ASN A 231 11.99 20.26 10.50
C ASN A 231 11.82 18.79 10.03
N SER A 232 11.30 18.60 8.82
CA SER A 232 11.26 17.31 8.14
C SER A 232 12.67 16.93 7.67
N ILE A 233 13.38 16.09 8.45
CA ILE A 233 14.56 15.26 8.08
C ILE A 233 15.82 16.01 7.53
N LYS A 234 15.72 17.28 7.12
CA LYS A 234 16.83 18.05 6.53
C LYS A 234 17.75 18.76 7.53
N GLU A 235 17.42 18.79 8.83
CA GLU A 235 18.22 19.56 9.81
C GLU A 235 18.73 18.77 11.02
N SER A 236 18.28 17.54 11.25
CA SER A 236 18.74 16.74 12.40
C SER A 236 20.09 16.04 12.19
N SER A 237 20.66 16.06 10.99
CA SER A 237 21.95 15.40 10.68
C SER A 237 23.14 16.36 10.51
N VAL A 238 22.96 17.68 10.70
CA VAL A 238 24.03 18.68 10.51
C VAL A 238 24.45 19.37 11.83
N LEU A 239 23.82 19.05 12.96
CA LEU A 239 24.16 19.66 14.27
C LEU A 239 24.59 18.63 15.32
N GLU A 240 25.55 17.75 14.98
CA GLU A 240 26.36 17.06 16.00
C GLU A 240 27.85 17.03 15.64
N VAL A 241 28.38 18.09 15.03
CA VAL A 241 29.83 18.37 15.10
C VAL A 241 30.02 19.89 15.00
N ASP A 242 29.92 20.61 16.12
CA ASP A 242 30.95 21.54 16.57
C ASP A 242 30.50 22.47 17.71
N SER A 243 31.38 22.56 18.70
CA SER A 243 31.60 23.66 19.64
C SER A 243 30.68 23.83 20.87
N VAL A 244 31.14 23.18 21.94
CA VAL A 244 31.27 23.78 23.27
C VAL A 244 31.88 25.19 23.17
N SER A 245 31.16 26.25 23.57
CA SER A 245 31.60 27.31 24.49
C SER A 245 30.67 28.54 24.51
N GLY A 246 30.40 29.07 25.71
CA GLY A 246 30.33 30.52 25.94
C GLY A 246 28.99 31.27 25.82
N SER A 247 28.30 31.38 26.97
CA SER A 247 27.65 32.58 27.54
C SER A 247 27.00 33.68 26.66
N GLY A 248 25.77 34.07 27.03
CA GLY A 248 25.42 35.50 27.15
C GLY A 248 24.11 35.97 26.50
N ASP A 249 23.19 36.42 27.37
CA ASP A 249 22.24 37.54 27.21
C ASP A 249 21.03 37.49 26.26
N SER A 250 19.89 37.23 26.89
CA SER A 250 18.62 37.98 26.87
C SER A 250 18.42 39.12 25.84
N LYS A 251 17.28 39.07 25.14
CA LYS A 251 16.28 40.16 25.15
C LYS A 251 14.92 39.76 24.56
N SER A 252 13.89 40.11 25.33
CA SER A 252 12.46 40.08 25.01
C SER A 252 12.06 41.16 24.01
N SER A 253 11.02 40.91 23.21
CA SER A 253 10.02 41.95 22.89
C SER A 253 8.69 41.32 22.46
N ASN A 254 7.67 41.53 23.30
CA ASN A 254 6.24 41.48 22.97
C ASN A 254 5.94 42.44 21.81
N ILE A 255 4.97 42.14 20.94
CA ILE A 255 3.87 43.04 20.55
C ILE A 255 2.61 42.23 20.17
N ASP A 256 1.50 42.74 20.69
CA ASP A 256 0.09 42.38 20.69
C ASP A 256 -0.65 42.74 19.37
N GLY A 257 -1.84 42.17 19.14
CA GLY A 257 -2.75 42.60 18.06
C GLY A 257 -3.72 41.52 17.54
N THR A 258 -4.91 41.45 18.14
CA THR A 258 -6.10 40.68 17.69
C THR A 258 -7.00 41.54 16.76
N PRO A 259 -8.24 41.12 16.37
CA PRO A 259 -8.57 40.64 15.02
C PRO A 259 -9.60 41.53 14.29
N GLN A 260 -9.83 41.29 12.99
CA GLN A 260 -10.94 41.93 12.28
C GLN A 260 -11.82 40.89 11.56
N GLU A 261 -13.02 40.74 12.10
CA GLU A 261 -14.19 40.10 11.49
C GLU A 261 -14.64 40.87 10.24
N ASN A 262 -15.16 40.14 9.25
CA ASN A 262 -16.23 40.62 8.37
C ASN A 262 -17.07 39.41 7.96
N GLY A 263 -18.26 39.32 8.55
CA GLY A 263 -19.30 38.41 8.12
C GLY A 263 -20.10 38.97 6.95
N VAL A 264 -20.61 38.09 6.10
CA VAL A 264 -21.87 38.31 5.36
C VAL A 264 -22.66 37.01 5.40
N SER A 265 -23.85 37.11 6.00
CA SER A 265 -24.92 36.12 6.04
C SER A 265 -26.04 36.58 5.10
N LEU A 266 -26.69 35.65 4.39
CA LEU A 266 -28.09 35.66 3.91
C LEU A 266 -28.30 34.33 3.15
N SER A 267 -28.99 33.30 3.64
CA SER A 267 -30.42 33.10 3.96
C SER A 267 -31.38 33.18 2.75
N GLY A 268 -32.07 32.06 2.46
CA GLY A 268 -33.54 32.07 2.29
C GLY A 268 -34.16 31.54 0.98
N TYR A 269 -35.05 30.55 1.15
CA TYR A 269 -36.28 30.24 0.36
C TYR A 269 -36.11 29.69 -1.08
N SER A 270 -36.96 28.82 -1.65
CA SER A 270 -38.32 28.39 -1.32
C SER A 270 -38.68 27.07 -2.02
N ARG A 271 -39.77 26.48 -1.52
CA ARG A 271 -40.48 25.25 -1.92
C ARG A 271 -41.65 25.59 -2.86
N SER A 272 -41.77 24.89 -3.98
CA SER A 272 -42.96 24.52 -4.82
C SER A 272 -42.45 24.27 -6.27
N ASP A 273 -42.90 23.34 -7.10
CA ASP A 273 -44.25 22.85 -7.39
C ASP A 273 -44.24 21.46 -8.05
N PHE A 274 -45.43 20.85 -7.98
CA PHE A 274 -45.90 19.62 -8.62
C PHE A 274 -45.63 19.54 -10.14
N GLY A 275 -45.22 18.36 -10.59
CA GLY A 275 -45.17 17.97 -12.00
C GLY A 275 -45.37 16.47 -12.16
N HIS A 276 -46.64 16.05 -12.15
CA HIS A 276 -47.08 14.71 -12.53
C HIS A 276 -46.69 14.45 -13.99
N ASN A 277 -46.01 13.34 -14.30
CA ASN A 277 -46.10 12.69 -15.59
C ASN A 277 -45.83 11.18 -15.46
N THR A 278 -46.89 10.43 -15.69
CA THR A 278 -47.04 8.98 -15.76
C THR A 278 -46.96 8.54 -17.22
N VAL A 279 -45.94 7.76 -17.61
CA VAL A 279 -45.87 6.91 -18.83
C VAL A 279 -44.61 6.05 -18.65
N SER A 280 -44.52 4.74 -18.84
CA SER A 280 -45.43 3.61 -18.99
C SER A 280 -44.58 2.37 -18.67
N GLU A 281 -45.18 1.41 -17.99
CA GLU A 281 -44.73 0.01 -18.00
C GLU A 281 -44.73 -0.51 -19.44
N ASP A 282 -43.67 -1.23 -19.83
CA ASP A 282 -43.74 -2.45 -20.63
C ASP A 282 -42.31 -2.93 -20.95
N ASN A 283 -41.89 -4.00 -20.28
CA ASN A 283 -41.33 -5.22 -20.87
C ASN A 283 -40.58 -6.04 -19.82
N LEU A 284 -41.36 -6.83 -19.10
CA LEU A 284 -40.91 -8.02 -18.38
C LEU A 284 -40.57 -9.11 -19.41
N THR A 285 -39.31 -9.55 -19.46
CA THR A 285 -38.94 -10.89 -19.95
C THR A 285 -37.85 -11.48 -19.05
N PRO A 286 -37.77 -12.81 -18.95
CA PRO A 286 -37.73 -13.49 -17.66
C PRO A 286 -36.34 -13.55 -17.05
N VAL A 287 -36.34 -13.48 -15.73
CA VAL A 287 -35.25 -13.82 -14.82
C VAL A 287 -34.79 -15.24 -15.12
N THR A 288 -33.64 -15.36 -15.78
CA THR A 288 -32.83 -16.58 -15.68
C THR A 288 -32.13 -16.51 -14.33
N THR A 289 -32.64 -17.26 -13.37
CA THR A 289 -31.94 -17.63 -12.14
C THR A 289 -30.65 -18.36 -12.51
N GLN A 290 -29.55 -17.61 -12.63
CA GLN A 290 -28.22 -18.18 -12.49
C GLN A 290 -27.84 -18.08 -11.02
N SER A 291 -27.75 -19.26 -10.42
CA SER A 291 -27.23 -19.54 -9.10
C SER A 291 -25.99 -18.70 -8.81
N MET A 292 -26.09 -17.95 -7.73
CA MET A 292 -25.00 -17.29 -7.03
C MET A 292 -24.05 -18.38 -6.52
N GLU A 293 -23.03 -18.73 -7.32
CA GLU A 293 -21.86 -19.45 -6.82
C GLU A 293 -21.04 -18.44 -6.02
N ILE A 294 -21.20 -18.50 -4.70
CA ILE A 294 -20.30 -17.90 -3.73
C ILE A 294 -19.01 -18.70 -3.84
N ASP A 295 -17.99 -18.08 -4.44
CA ASP A 295 -16.64 -18.63 -4.53
C ASP A 295 -16.05 -18.73 -3.11
N ASN A 296 -16.28 -19.87 -2.47
CA ASN A 296 -15.81 -20.23 -1.14
C ASN A 296 -14.57 -21.12 -1.27
N ASP A 297 -13.52 -20.66 -1.95
CA ASP A 297 -12.34 -21.49 -2.15
C ASP A 297 -11.35 -21.35 -0.98
N ILE A 298 -11.70 -21.99 0.13
CA ILE A 298 -10.66 -22.70 0.88
C ILE A 298 -10.40 -23.96 0.09
N ASP A 299 -9.25 -23.98 -0.58
CA ASP A 299 -8.86 -25.11 -1.38
C ASP A 299 -8.88 -26.40 -0.53
N CYS A 300 -9.61 -27.42 -0.99
CA CYS A 300 -9.67 -28.74 -0.35
C CYS A 300 -8.27 -29.29 -0.04
N MET A 301 -7.28 -28.93 -0.87
CA MET A 301 -5.88 -29.32 -0.69
C MET A 301 -5.21 -28.63 0.49
N ASP A 302 -5.58 -27.41 0.85
CA ASP A 302 -5.04 -26.72 2.04
C ASP A 302 -5.49 -27.43 3.31
N ILE A 303 -6.79 -27.75 3.40
CA ILE A 303 -7.36 -28.55 4.49
C ILE A 303 -6.68 -29.92 4.55
N PHE A 304 -6.41 -30.55 3.41
CA PHE A 304 -5.68 -31.80 3.33
C PHE A 304 -4.28 -31.70 3.94
N PHE A 305 -3.50 -30.65 3.64
CA PHE A 305 -2.18 -30.46 4.25
C PHE A 305 -2.24 -30.16 5.76
N PHE A 306 -3.27 -29.45 6.24
CA PHE A 306 -3.50 -29.29 7.68
C PHE A 306 -3.73 -30.63 8.37
N LEU A 307 -4.60 -31.48 7.80
CA LEU A 307 -4.87 -32.81 8.32
C LEU A 307 -3.60 -33.67 8.29
N LEU A 308 -2.82 -33.60 7.22
CA LEU A 308 -1.60 -34.39 7.08
C LEU A 308 -0.52 -33.98 8.09
N ALA A 309 -0.35 -32.66 8.30
CA ALA A 309 0.52 -32.12 9.35
C ALA A 309 0.08 -32.61 10.74
N MET A 310 -1.21 -32.53 11.08
CA MET A 310 -1.72 -33.03 12.37
C MET A 310 -1.56 -34.55 12.52
N ILE A 311 -1.98 -35.33 11.53
CA ILE A 311 -1.91 -36.80 11.54
C ILE A 311 -0.47 -37.28 11.70
N SER A 312 0.48 -36.62 11.03
CA SER A 312 1.91 -36.94 11.14
C SER A 312 2.40 -36.92 12.59
N GLN A 313 1.83 -36.05 13.43
CA GLN A 313 2.25 -35.88 14.81
C GLN A 313 1.61 -36.89 15.77
N PHE A 314 0.64 -37.70 15.35
CA PHE A 314 0.12 -38.79 16.20
C PHE A 314 1.15 -39.90 16.42
N LEU A 315 2.14 -40.04 15.54
CA LEU A 315 3.23 -41.01 15.69
C LEU A 315 4.07 -40.75 16.96
N VAL A 316 4.05 -39.52 17.48
CA VAL A 316 4.65 -39.14 18.76
C VAL A 316 4.15 -40.01 19.91
N PHE A 317 2.87 -40.40 19.91
CA PHE A 317 2.33 -41.24 20.99
C PHE A 317 2.97 -42.62 21.06
N PHE A 318 3.55 -43.12 19.97
CA PHE A 318 4.21 -44.43 19.96
C PHE A 318 5.66 -44.33 20.39
N THR A 319 6.34 -43.24 20.03
CA THR A 319 7.79 -43.13 20.22
C THR A 319 8.22 -42.29 21.42
N TRP A 320 7.34 -41.43 21.94
CA TRP A 320 7.63 -40.62 23.12
C TRP A 320 7.36 -41.42 24.40
N SER A 321 8.40 -41.55 25.24
CA SER A 321 8.36 -42.36 26.46
C SER A 321 7.36 -41.83 27.49
N ASN A 322 7.30 -40.52 27.70
CA ASN A 322 6.32 -39.88 28.56
C ASN A 322 5.03 -39.57 27.79
N LYS A 323 3.95 -40.28 28.10
CA LYS A 323 2.64 -40.10 27.45
C LYS A 323 1.94 -38.80 27.82
N VAL A 324 2.21 -38.24 29.00
CA VAL A 324 1.64 -36.95 29.42
C VAL A 324 2.25 -35.84 28.57
N ASP A 325 3.58 -35.81 28.45
CA ASP A 325 4.31 -34.85 27.63
C ASP A 325 3.92 -34.94 26.14
N ALA A 326 3.79 -36.17 25.63
CA ALA A 326 3.30 -36.44 24.28
C ALA A 326 1.88 -35.90 24.04
N THR A 327 0.98 -36.08 25.01
CA THR A 327 -0.40 -35.58 24.96
C THR A 327 -0.40 -34.05 24.90
N ILE A 328 0.35 -33.40 25.79
CA ILE A 328 0.48 -31.93 25.82
C ILE A 328 0.97 -31.42 24.47
N TYR A 329 2.05 -31.98 23.94
CA TYR A 329 2.60 -31.58 22.64
C TYR A 329 1.59 -31.71 21.51
N VAL A 330 0.96 -32.89 21.35
CA VAL A 330 -0.01 -33.12 20.26
C VAL A 330 -1.23 -32.21 20.41
N THR A 331 -1.70 -31.96 21.64
CA THR A 331 -2.79 -31.00 21.89
C THR A 331 -2.40 -29.60 21.43
N ILE A 332 -1.20 -29.12 21.76
CA ILE A 332 -0.74 -27.79 21.32
C ILE A 332 -0.60 -27.73 19.79
N VAL A 333 -0.07 -28.77 19.14
CA VAL A 333 -0.03 -28.86 17.66
C VAL A 333 -1.42 -28.72 17.06
N ILE A 334 -2.40 -29.49 17.56
CA ILE A 334 -3.79 -29.45 17.07
C ILE A 334 -4.39 -28.06 17.26
N VAL A 335 -4.19 -27.45 18.43
CA VAL A 335 -4.72 -26.10 18.71
C VAL A 335 -4.12 -25.06 17.76
N VAL A 336 -2.80 -25.11 17.53
CA VAL A 336 -2.13 -24.18 16.62
C VAL A 336 -2.57 -24.38 15.17
N GLU A 337 -2.66 -25.62 14.68
CA GLU A 337 -3.14 -25.91 13.32
C GLU A 337 -4.62 -25.57 13.12
N LEU A 338 -5.47 -25.86 14.11
CA LEU A 338 -6.88 -25.52 14.06
C LEU A 338 -7.08 -24.00 14.09
N PHE A 339 -6.29 -23.28 14.90
CA PHE A 339 -6.31 -21.83 14.91
C PHE A 339 -5.95 -21.26 13.54
N ASP A 340 -4.88 -21.76 12.90
CA ASP A 340 -4.50 -21.32 11.55
C ASP A 340 -5.57 -21.63 10.50
N CYS A 341 -6.19 -22.81 10.57
CA CYS A 341 -7.28 -23.22 9.69
C CYS A 341 -8.52 -22.33 9.88
N VAL A 342 -8.98 -22.16 11.12
CA VAL A 342 -10.14 -21.31 11.46
C VAL A 342 -9.86 -19.86 11.08
N ARG A 343 -8.65 -19.36 11.30
CA ARG A 343 -8.26 -18.01 10.86
C ARG A 343 -8.38 -17.87 9.35
N LYS A 344 -7.89 -18.83 8.56
CA LYS A 344 -8.05 -18.82 7.09
C LYS A 344 -9.53 -18.78 6.70
N VAL A 345 -10.37 -19.62 7.32
CA VAL A 345 -11.82 -19.64 7.10
C VAL A 345 -12.46 -18.30 7.45
N LEU A 346 -12.13 -17.73 8.61
CA LEU A 346 -12.71 -16.48 9.08
C LEU A 346 -12.27 -15.28 8.24
N VAL A 347 -11.03 -15.27 7.76
CA VAL A 347 -10.54 -14.23 6.84
C VAL A 347 -11.26 -14.33 5.49
N SER A 348 -11.55 -15.54 5.00
CA SER A 348 -12.31 -15.70 3.75
C SER A 348 -13.79 -15.33 3.92
N GLN A 349 -14.40 -15.68 5.06
CA GLN A 349 -15.82 -15.43 5.33
C GLN A 349 -16.12 -14.00 5.81
N PHE A 350 -15.20 -13.37 6.53
CA PHE A 350 -15.37 -12.05 7.14
C PHE A 350 -14.15 -11.15 6.91
N PRO A 351 -13.87 -10.76 5.65
CA PRO A 351 -12.70 -9.95 5.30
C PRO A 351 -12.71 -8.54 5.94
N HIS A 352 -13.85 -8.11 6.51
CA HIS A 352 -14.05 -6.78 7.07
C HIS A 352 -13.69 -6.64 8.56
N LEU A 353 -13.27 -7.71 9.23
CA LEU A 353 -12.95 -7.71 10.66
C LEU A 353 -11.42 -7.57 10.90
N PRO A 354 -10.89 -6.35 11.19
CA PRO A 354 -9.45 -6.11 11.32
C PRO A 354 -8.81 -6.83 12.52
N LEU A 355 -9.60 -7.18 13.54
CA LEU A 355 -9.13 -7.91 14.73
C LEU A 355 -8.69 -9.35 14.44
N LEU A 356 -9.10 -9.93 13.31
CA LEU A 356 -8.69 -11.27 12.86
C LEU A 356 -7.42 -11.26 11.99
N SER A 357 -6.89 -10.07 11.68
CA SER A 357 -5.65 -9.89 10.89
C SER A 357 -4.37 -9.87 11.72
N ILE A 358 -4.47 -10.09 13.04
CA ILE A 358 -3.32 -10.26 13.94
C ILE A 358 -2.68 -11.61 13.61
N SER A 359 -1.73 -11.57 12.68
CA SER A 359 -0.92 -12.70 12.27
C SER A 359 0.00 -13.12 13.42
N LEU A 360 0.00 -14.41 13.79
CA LEU A 360 1.07 -15.02 14.57
C LEU A 360 2.39 -15.12 13.78
N ASP A 361 2.36 -14.77 12.49
CA ASP A 361 3.54 -14.61 11.64
C ASP A 361 3.89 -13.12 11.48
N PRO A 362 4.72 -12.55 12.36
CA PRO A 362 5.41 -11.29 12.10
C PRO A 362 6.29 -11.37 10.83
N PHE A 363 6.65 -12.56 10.37
CA PHE A 363 7.50 -12.77 9.19
C PHE A 363 6.80 -12.59 7.84
N PHE A 364 5.49 -12.83 7.73
CA PHE A 364 4.75 -12.56 6.49
C PHE A 364 4.68 -11.06 6.17
N ARG A 365 4.61 -10.21 7.21
CA ARG A 365 4.62 -8.75 7.04
C ARG A 365 6.04 -8.22 6.72
N VAL A 366 7.08 -8.95 7.12
CA VAL A 366 8.48 -8.66 6.80
C VAL A 366 8.87 -9.20 5.42
N SER A 367 8.25 -10.28 4.93
CA SER A 367 8.55 -10.86 3.61
C SER A 367 8.19 -9.91 2.48
N GLU A 368 7.08 -9.18 2.58
CA GLU A 368 6.63 -8.23 1.55
C GLU A 368 7.58 -7.02 1.43
N TYR A 369 8.08 -6.51 2.56
CA TYR A 369 9.08 -5.43 2.59
C TYR A 369 10.47 -5.91 2.16
N ARG A 370 10.85 -7.16 2.47
CA ARG A 370 12.13 -7.77 2.04
C ARG A 370 12.14 -8.21 0.59
N ARG A 371 11.01 -8.60 0.00
CA ARG A 371 10.89 -8.97 -1.42
C ARG A 371 11.34 -7.80 -2.29
N VAL A 372 10.86 -6.60 -1.95
CA VAL A 372 11.23 -5.33 -2.59
C VAL A 372 12.70 -4.94 -2.33
N LEU A 373 13.28 -5.31 -1.18
CA LEU A 373 14.67 -4.97 -0.82
C LEU A 373 15.73 -5.95 -1.40
N LEU A 374 15.39 -7.24 -1.60
CA LEU A 374 16.34 -8.32 -1.95
C LEU A 374 16.25 -8.80 -3.41
N GLU A 375 15.21 -8.45 -4.16
CA GLU A 375 15.15 -8.72 -5.62
C GLU A 375 16.31 -8.07 -6.40
N ASN A 376 16.93 -7.03 -5.83
CA ASN A 376 18.05 -6.31 -6.46
C ASN A 376 19.44 -6.79 -6.04
N THR A 377 19.56 -7.82 -5.20
CA THR A 377 20.89 -8.30 -4.72
C THR A 377 21.12 -9.80 -4.84
N SER A 378 20.11 -10.61 -5.14
CA SER A 378 20.24 -12.07 -5.16
C SER A 378 20.24 -12.65 -6.57
N GLN A 379 21.28 -13.41 -6.89
CA GLN A 379 21.38 -14.26 -8.10
C GLN A 379 20.34 -15.41 -8.11
N TYR A 380 19.50 -15.52 -7.07
CA TYR A 380 18.52 -16.60 -6.87
C TYR A 380 17.18 -16.05 -6.32
N PRO A 381 16.24 -15.61 -7.18
CA PRO A 381 14.95 -15.06 -6.75
C PRO A 381 14.10 -16.06 -5.95
N TYR A 382 14.22 -17.36 -6.26
CA TYR A 382 13.49 -18.42 -5.57
C TYR A 382 13.84 -18.56 -4.07
N LEU A 383 15.07 -18.23 -3.66
CA LEU A 383 15.48 -18.32 -2.26
C LEU A 383 14.94 -17.16 -1.41
N VAL A 384 14.68 -16.01 -2.03
CA VAL A 384 14.16 -14.80 -1.35
C VAL A 384 12.72 -15.01 -0.90
N ASP A 385 11.91 -15.72 -1.69
CA ASP A 385 10.51 -16.00 -1.37
C ASP A 385 10.35 -17.17 -0.38
N ILE A 386 11.26 -18.15 -0.39
CA ILE A 386 11.20 -19.33 0.48
C ILE A 386 11.70 -19.04 1.90
N LEU A 387 12.75 -18.22 2.06
CA LEU A 387 13.39 -18.04 3.36
C LEU A 387 12.46 -17.44 4.44
N PRO A 388 11.61 -16.44 4.16
CA PRO A 388 10.63 -15.95 5.11
C PRO A 388 9.59 -16.99 5.50
N LYS A 389 9.18 -17.86 4.57
CA LYS A 389 8.24 -18.96 4.82
C LYS A 389 8.85 -20.03 5.71
N LEU A 390 10.11 -20.39 5.46
CA LEU A 390 10.85 -21.25 6.37
C LEU A 390 11.00 -20.62 7.76
N GLY A 391 11.20 -19.29 7.82
CA GLY A 391 11.22 -18.52 9.07
C GLY A 391 9.89 -18.55 9.83
N ALA A 392 8.77 -18.38 9.13
CA ALA A 392 7.41 -18.51 9.67
C ALA A 392 7.15 -19.92 10.25
N ILE A 393 7.49 -20.96 9.49
CA ILE A 393 7.37 -22.35 9.93
C ILE A 393 8.27 -22.61 11.16
N ALA A 394 9.49 -22.08 11.18
CA ALA A 394 10.39 -22.16 12.33
C ALA A 394 9.81 -21.47 13.58
N LEU A 395 9.19 -20.29 13.41
CA LEU A 395 8.55 -19.56 14.50
C LEU A 395 7.33 -20.31 15.03
N LYS A 396 6.51 -20.90 14.15
CA LYS A 396 5.36 -21.73 14.52
C LYS A 396 5.81 -22.93 15.37
N VAL A 397 6.89 -23.58 14.96
CA VAL A 397 7.51 -24.69 15.69
C VAL A 397 8.03 -24.25 17.06
N PHE A 398 8.70 -23.10 17.11
CA PHE A 398 9.14 -22.50 18.38
C PHE A 398 7.96 -22.20 19.30
N PHE A 399 6.86 -21.67 18.77
CA PHE A 399 5.65 -21.38 19.52
C PHE A 399 5.04 -22.66 20.11
N ILE A 400 4.93 -23.73 19.32
CA ILE A 400 4.45 -25.04 19.80
C ILE A 400 5.31 -25.54 20.96
N PHE A 401 6.64 -25.46 20.83
CA PHE A 401 7.56 -25.84 21.90
C PHE A 401 7.37 -24.97 23.16
N PHE A 402 7.36 -23.65 23.00
CA PHE A 402 7.22 -22.69 24.09
C PHE A 402 5.91 -22.92 24.86
N PHE A 403 4.79 -23.03 24.16
CA PHE A 403 3.49 -23.25 24.78
C PHE A 403 3.35 -24.64 25.40
N SER A 404 3.98 -25.66 24.83
CA SER A 404 4.03 -26.99 25.47
C SER A 404 4.78 -26.95 26.80
N VAL A 405 5.91 -26.25 26.85
CA VAL A 405 6.69 -26.07 28.10
C VAL A 405 5.93 -25.20 29.11
N MET A 406 5.30 -24.12 28.68
CA MET A 406 4.48 -23.26 29.55
C MET A 406 3.26 -24.00 30.10
N PHE A 407 2.55 -24.74 29.25
CA PHE A 407 1.40 -25.55 29.68
C PHE A 407 1.83 -26.65 30.66
N ALA A 408 2.96 -27.30 30.41
CA ALA A 408 3.54 -28.26 31.35
C ALA A 408 3.91 -27.57 32.67
N LEU A 409 4.54 -26.40 32.64
CA LEU A 409 4.93 -25.63 33.84
C LEU A 409 3.71 -25.28 34.72
N VAL A 410 2.64 -24.77 34.10
CA VAL A 410 1.39 -24.43 34.81
C VAL A 410 0.76 -25.69 35.44
N ASN A 411 0.73 -26.80 34.72
CA ASN A 411 0.25 -28.08 35.29
C ASN A 411 1.17 -28.63 36.37
N THR A 412 2.48 -28.33 36.30
CA THR A 412 3.44 -28.79 37.32
C THR A 412 3.25 -28.07 38.66
N LEU A 413 2.78 -26.82 38.64
CA LEU A 413 2.39 -26.11 39.87
C LEU A 413 1.20 -26.77 40.58
N GLN A 414 0.46 -27.65 39.88
CA GLN A 414 -0.63 -28.45 40.45
C GLN A 414 -0.23 -29.92 40.74
N VAL A 415 0.76 -30.48 40.03
CA VAL A 415 1.21 -31.87 40.18
C VAL A 415 2.74 -31.95 40.08
N GLN A 416 3.41 -32.46 41.13
CA GLN A 416 4.86 -32.59 41.20
C GLN A 416 5.43 -33.42 40.03
N ARG A 417 6.02 -32.76 39.03
CA ARG A 417 7.34 -33.00 38.40
C ARG A 417 7.42 -32.33 37.04
N PHE A 418 8.33 -31.36 36.91
CA PHE A 418 8.60 -30.68 35.65
C PHE A 418 9.60 -31.53 34.85
N SER A 419 9.14 -32.26 33.83
CA SER A 419 10.02 -33.07 32.97
C SER A 419 10.05 -32.63 31.51
N MET A 420 9.20 -31.70 31.09
CA MET A 420 8.93 -31.49 29.66
C MET A 420 10.18 -31.12 28.85
N LEU A 421 11.03 -30.23 29.37
CA LEU A 421 12.27 -29.85 28.70
C LEU A 421 13.23 -31.04 28.54
N HIS A 422 13.38 -31.85 29.59
CA HIS A 422 14.22 -33.06 29.54
C HIS A 422 13.64 -34.10 28.59
N SER A 423 12.32 -34.28 28.62
CA SER A 423 11.56 -35.15 27.74
C SER A 423 11.75 -34.81 26.26
N TYR A 424 11.73 -33.52 25.91
CA TYR A 424 12.07 -33.04 24.57
C TYR A 424 13.49 -33.40 24.17
N ILE A 425 14.48 -33.11 25.02
CA ILE A 425 15.89 -33.40 24.74
C ILE A 425 16.07 -34.89 24.47
N THR A 426 15.51 -35.75 25.32
CA THR A 426 15.56 -37.21 25.16
C THR A 426 14.84 -37.67 23.89
N PHE A 427 13.67 -37.08 23.58
CA PHE A 427 12.90 -37.45 22.39
C PHE A 427 13.70 -37.24 21.10
N PHE A 428 14.42 -36.13 20.95
CA PHE A 428 15.20 -35.82 19.74
C PHE A 428 16.53 -36.58 19.62
N THR A 429 16.88 -37.45 20.58
CA THR A 429 18.13 -38.25 20.50
C THR A 429 18.07 -39.38 19.47
N THR A 430 16.88 -39.74 18.96
CA THR A 430 16.71 -40.83 18.01
C THR A 430 16.30 -40.34 16.63
N VAL A 431 16.85 -40.96 15.59
CA VAL A 431 16.54 -40.64 14.18
C VAL A 431 15.05 -40.78 13.85
N PRO A 432 14.33 -41.84 14.28
CA PRO A 432 12.89 -41.96 14.00
C PRO A 432 12.07 -40.78 14.55
N ASN A 433 12.42 -40.27 15.72
CA ASN A 433 11.73 -39.14 16.34
C ASN A 433 11.99 -37.83 15.61
N ALA A 434 13.23 -37.62 15.16
CA ALA A 434 13.57 -36.48 14.33
C ALA A 434 12.79 -36.50 12.99
N LEU A 435 12.56 -37.68 12.40
CA LEU A 435 11.78 -37.83 11.18
C LEU A 435 10.29 -37.50 11.36
N ILE A 436 9.71 -37.86 12.51
CA ILE A 436 8.32 -37.46 12.84
C ILE A 436 8.21 -35.93 12.87
N TYR A 437 9.18 -35.25 13.46
CA TYR A 437 9.20 -33.79 13.51
C TYR A 437 9.46 -33.14 12.14
N LEU A 438 10.36 -33.75 11.35
CA LEU A 438 10.65 -33.31 9.99
C LEU A 438 9.42 -33.44 9.09
N SER A 439 8.58 -34.45 9.29
CA SER A 439 7.35 -34.61 8.50
C SER A 439 6.37 -33.44 8.69
N TYR A 440 6.23 -32.93 9.92
CA TYR A 440 5.44 -31.72 10.20
C TYR A 440 5.98 -30.50 9.47
N TRP A 441 7.31 -30.34 9.46
CA TRP A 441 7.99 -29.30 8.69
C TRP A 441 7.72 -29.45 7.19
N ILE A 442 7.90 -30.64 6.63
CA ILE A 442 7.70 -30.92 5.21
C ILE A 442 6.25 -30.58 4.79
N PHE A 443 5.25 -31.00 5.56
CA PHE A 443 3.85 -30.71 5.19
C PHE A 443 3.52 -29.22 5.26
N ASN A 444 4.05 -28.49 6.24
CA ASN A 444 3.88 -27.03 6.30
C ASN A 444 4.65 -26.31 5.17
N VAL A 445 5.82 -26.80 4.77
CA VAL A 445 6.59 -26.26 3.63
C VAL A 445 5.85 -26.52 2.32
N LEU A 446 5.38 -27.75 2.08
CA LEU A 446 4.62 -28.10 0.88
C LEU A 446 3.35 -27.25 0.74
N ARG A 447 2.66 -27.02 1.85
CA ARG A 447 1.52 -26.09 1.90
C ARG A 447 1.92 -24.66 1.54
N ALA A 448 2.97 -24.13 2.16
CA ALA A 448 3.44 -22.77 1.91
C ALA A 448 3.96 -22.55 0.47
N LEU A 449 4.54 -23.58 -0.16
CA LEU A 449 4.97 -23.54 -1.56
C LEU A 449 3.81 -23.62 -2.54
N ARG A 450 2.73 -24.31 -2.18
CA ARG A 450 1.52 -24.42 -2.99
C ARG A 450 0.74 -23.12 -3.06
N GLU A 451 0.67 -22.40 -1.94
CA GLU A 451 0.02 -21.08 -1.86
C GLU A 451 0.56 -20.10 -2.91
N ASP A 452 1.83 -20.24 -3.36
CA ASP A 452 2.43 -19.40 -4.42
C ASP A 452 2.05 -19.81 -5.85
N VAL A 453 1.64 -21.06 -6.08
CA VAL A 453 1.32 -21.54 -7.44
C VAL A 453 -0.06 -21.05 -7.89
N HIS A 454 -0.88 -20.60 -6.93
CA HIS A 454 -2.25 -20.13 -7.14
C HIS A 454 -2.43 -18.62 -6.88
N SER A 455 -1.38 -17.92 -6.46
CA SER A 455 -1.29 -16.45 -6.36
C SER A 455 -0.49 -15.90 -7.53
#